data_AF-A0AAN7BI01-F1
#
_entry.id   AF-A0AAN7BI01-F1
#
_cell.length_a   1.000
_cell.length_b   1.000
_cell.length_c   1.000
_cell.angle_alpha   90.00
_cell.angle_beta   90.00
_cell.angle_gamma   90.00
#
_symmetry.space_group_name_H-M   'P 1'
#
loop_
_entity.id
_entity.type
_entity.pdbx_description
1 polymer ?
#
loop_
_entity_poly.entity_id
_entity_poly.type
_entity_poly.pdbx_seq_one_letter_code
_entity_poly.pdbx_strand_id
1 'polypeptide(L)'
;MHIPILLSLTLAASLTTAHTVLTTLWIDGKNQGDGTCIRMGLNPDRTTFPISSLDAQDMACGLNGNTPVTYTCPASTGSKITFAFRSWADDPSRGPIDKSHVGAISIYLKKLSSPSASAPGGGWFKIFNSGYSLSKKKWSATTLNDNHGLLTVSIPSGIPSGSYLVRTEIIALQNYPDPQVFVNCAQLYITSSSSTSIPNSKTVSIPGHLHYSDPGLTYDIYENTPSSSKPYPIPGPKVYFPSSSSSSSSTSSSSSATGLVPSSCILKNANWCAKELPDYSTENECWKASDDCWAQVLKCYDSAPPSGYKGCKLWSERKCDVVQKGCKDGEWNGPKNKGKKVAEEKEISEPIPGGNLPGVDVGE
;
A
#
# COMPACT_ATOMS: atom_id res chain seq x y z
N MET A 1 -32.36 -33.33 44.39
CA MET A 1 -30.92 -33.03 44.22
C MET A 1 -30.80 -32.10 43.02
N HIS A 2 -30.77 -30.78 43.24
CA HIS A 2 -30.81 -29.77 42.17
C HIS A 2 -29.38 -29.34 41.84
N ILE A 3 -28.95 -29.59 40.60
CA ILE A 3 -27.62 -29.21 40.07
C ILE A 3 -27.70 -27.74 39.63
N PRO A 4 -26.87 -26.82 40.14
CA PRO A 4 -26.85 -25.45 39.65
C PRO A 4 -26.04 -25.39 38.35
N ILE A 5 -26.67 -24.86 37.29
CA ILE A 5 -26.01 -24.54 36.03
C ILE A 5 -25.22 -23.24 36.27
N LEU A 6 -23.90 -23.36 36.41
CA LEU A 6 -22.98 -22.22 36.40
C LEU A 6 -22.87 -21.68 34.97
N LEU A 7 -23.45 -20.50 34.75
CA LEU A 7 -23.32 -19.74 33.51
C LEU A 7 -21.93 -19.09 33.48
N SER A 8 -20.95 -19.73 32.83
CA SER A 8 -19.63 -19.15 32.61
C SER A 8 -19.72 -18.01 31.59
N LEU A 9 -19.64 -16.77 32.07
CA LEU A 9 -19.55 -15.57 31.26
C LEU A 9 -18.12 -15.46 30.70
N THR A 10 -17.86 -16.01 29.52
CA THR A 10 -16.59 -15.78 28.81
C THR A 10 -16.56 -14.34 28.32
N LEU A 11 -15.82 -13.48 29.03
CA LEU A 11 -15.48 -12.14 28.57
C LEU A 11 -14.54 -12.28 27.37
N ALA A 12 -15.09 -12.23 26.15
CA ALA A 12 -14.28 -12.06 24.96
C ALA A 12 -13.67 -10.65 25.01
N ALA A 13 -12.42 -10.54 25.45
CA ALA A 13 -11.66 -9.32 25.33
C ALA A 13 -11.57 -9.01 23.83
N SER A 14 -12.26 -7.96 23.38
CA SER A 14 -12.07 -7.40 22.05
C SER A 14 -10.60 -7.06 21.91
N LEU A 15 -9.84 -7.86 21.15
CA LEU A 15 -8.49 -7.52 20.72
C LEU A 15 -8.64 -6.34 19.76
N THR A 16 -8.75 -5.12 20.29
CA THR A 16 -8.67 -3.90 19.49
C THR A 16 -7.25 -3.84 18.95
N THR A 17 -7.05 -4.15 17.68
CA THR A 17 -5.74 -3.94 17.05
C THR A 17 -5.54 -2.44 16.92
N ALA A 18 -4.46 -1.94 17.50
CA ALA A 18 -4.17 -0.50 17.53
C ALA A 18 -3.39 -0.02 16.29
N HIS A 19 -2.94 -0.98 15.50
CA HIS A 19 -1.87 -0.89 14.52
C HIS A 19 -2.38 -0.59 13.11
N THR A 20 -1.49 -0.38 12.13
CA THR A 20 -1.89 0.07 10.78
C THR A 20 -0.99 -0.48 9.67
N VAL A 21 -1.57 -0.72 8.49
CA VAL A 21 -0.85 -1.17 7.29
C VAL A 21 -1.42 -0.49 6.04
N LEU A 22 -0.56 -0.22 5.05
CA LEU A 22 -0.97 0.23 3.72
C LEU A 22 -1.56 -0.95 2.94
N THR A 23 -2.79 -0.83 2.47
CA THR A 23 -3.52 -1.94 1.81
C THR A 23 -3.83 -1.68 0.35
N THR A 24 -4.08 -0.44 -0.04
CA THR A 24 -4.58 -0.13 -1.38
C THR A 24 -4.03 1.21 -1.86
N LEU A 25 -3.80 1.31 -3.17
CA LEU A 25 -3.42 2.54 -3.85
C LEU A 25 -4.49 2.96 -4.86
N TRP A 26 -4.63 4.27 -5.04
CA TRP A 26 -5.26 4.86 -6.23
C TRP A 26 -4.25 5.76 -6.92
N ILE A 27 -4.18 5.65 -8.24
CA ILE A 27 -3.40 6.56 -9.09
C ILE A 27 -4.40 7.34 -9.95
N ASP A 28 -4.45 8.65 -9.77
CA ASP A 28 -5.40 9.54 -10.46
C ASP A 28 -6.86 9.07 -10.33
N GLY A 29 -7.23 8.62 -9.12
CA GLY A 29 -8.57 8.11 -8.81
C GLY A 29 -8.83 6.67 -9.29
N LYS A 30 -7.91 6.04 -10.02
CA LYS A 30 -8.05 4.63 -10.42
C LYS A 30 -7.57 3.71 -9.31
N ASN A 31 -8.48 2.90 -8.77
CA ASN A 31 -8.15 1.87 -7.78
C ASN A 31 -7.18 0.83 -8.38
N GLN A 32 -6.05 0.61 -7.72
CA GLN A 32 -5.08 -0.38 -8.13
C GLN A 32 -5.37 -1.77 -7.57
N GLY A 33 -6.33 -1.96 -6.67
CA GLY A 33 -6.66 -3.25 -6.04
C GLY A 33 -5.83 -3.53 -4.78
N ASP A 34 -6.41 -4.26 -3.84
CA ASP A 34 -5.80 -4.56 -2.54
C ASP A 34 -4.49 -5.34 -2.71
N GLY A 35 -3.43 -4.87 -2.07
CA GLY A 35 -2.08 -5.44 -2.10
C GLY A 35 -1.34 -5.28 -3.44
N THR A 36 -1.98 -4.82 -4.50
CA THR A 36 -1.33 -4.65 -5.81
C THR A 36 -0.25 -3.57 -5.72
N CYS A 37 0.94 -3.88 -6.22
CA CYS A 37 2.13 -3.03 -6.18
C CYS A 37 2.69 -2.73 -4.78
N ILE A 38 2.03 -3.16 -3.71
CA ILE A 38 2.45 -2.94 -2.32
C ILE A 38 3.33 -4.09 -1.88
N ARG A 39 4.49 -3.80 -1.30
CA ARG A 39 5.39 -4.79 -0.68
C ARG A 39 4.90 -5.12 0.73
N MET A 40 3.71 -5.71 0.82
CA MET A 40 3.06 -6.06 2.09
C MET A 40 3.71 -7.31 2.69
N GLY A 41 3.95 -7.30 4.00
CA GLY A 41 4.40 -8.48 4.71
C GLY A 41 3.34 -9.57 4.70
N LEU A 42 3.73 -10.81 4.38
CA LEU A 42 2.78 -11.94 4.29
C LEU A 42 2.38 -12.54 5.64
N ASN A 43 2.95 -12.05 6.75
CA ASN A 43 2.58 -12.51 8.09
C ASN A 43 1.41 -11.66 8.63
N PRO A 44 0.17 -12.19 8.68
CA PRO A 44 -1.00 -11.41 9.10
C PRO A 44 -0.93 -10.97 10.57
N ASP A 45 -0.26 -11.75 11.43
CA ASP A 45 -0.14 -11.46 12.86
C ASP A 45 0.82 -10.29 13.13
N ARG A 46 1.66 -9.92 12.16
CA ARG A 46 2.69 -8.88 12.33
C ARG A 46 2.65 -7.77 11.30
N THR A 47 1.91 -7.90 10.20
CA THR A 47 1.98 -6.93 9.10
C THR A 47 1.55 -5.51 9.47
N THR A 48 0.74 -5.37 10.52
CA THR A 48 0.25 -4.07 11.00
C THR A 48 1.16 -3.47 12.06
N PHE A 49 2.00 -4.27 12.72
CA PHE A 49 2.79 -3.87 13.87
C PHE A 49 3.82 -2.81 13.51
N PRO A 50 4.22 -1.96 14.48
CA PRO A 50 5.33 -1.04 14.26
C PRO A 50 6.63 -1.81 14.03
N ILE A 51 7.58 -1.14 13.39
CA ILE A 51 8.96 -1.63 13.29
C ILE A 51 9.57 -1.82 14.68
N SER A 52 10.44 -2.82 14.83
CA SER A 52 11.04 -3.17 16.12
C SER A 52 12.23 -2.29 16.52
N SER A 53 12.85 -1.60 15.57
CA SER A 53 13.98 -0.68 15.82
C SER A 53 14.17 0.27 14.64
N LEU A 54 14.52 1.53 14.93
CA LEU A 54 14.86 2.55 13.93
C LEU A 54 16.08 2.18 13.06
N ASP A 55 16.93 1.28 13.54
CA ASP A 55 18.13 0.79 12.84
C ASP A 55 17.86 -0.49 12.01
N ALA A 56 16.67 -1.08 12.13
CA ALA A 56 16.33 -2.30 11.40
C ALA A 56 16.24 -2.03 9.89
N GLN A 57 16.63 -3.02 9.07
CA GLN A 57 16.44 -2.95 7.61
C GLN A 57 14.96 -2.80 7.24
N ASP A 58 14.06 -3.35 8.05
CA ASP A 58 12.61 -3.21 7.89
C ASP A 58 12.13 -1.75 8.02
N MET A 59 12.95 -0.82 8.53
CA MET A 59 12.63 0.60 8.56
C MET A 59 12.39 1.19 7.15
N ALA A 60 12.97 0.60 6.12
CA ALA A 60 12.78 1.05 4.75
C ALA A 60 11.36 0.78 4.25
N CYS A 61 10.84 -0.44 4.40
CA CYS A 61 9.59 -0.84 3.74
C CYS A 61 8.64 -1.72 4.58
N GLY A 62 8.96 -1.96 5.85
CA GLY A 62 8.16 -2.76 6.77
C GLY A 62 8.61 -4.21 6.76
N LEU A 63 7.97 -5.02 7.62
CA LEU A 63 8.27 -6.46 7.74
C LEU A 63 8.13 -7.15 6.38
N ASN A 64 9.21 -7.77 5.89
CA ASN A 64 9.32 -8.39 4.56
C ASN A 64 9.08 -7.44 3.37
N GLY A 65 8.88 -6.13 3.60
CA GLY A 65 8.65 -5.14 2.54
C GLY A 65 9.91 -4.78 1.75
N ASN A 66 11.08 -5.27 2.17
CA ASN A 66 12.32 -5.15 1.41
C ASN A 66 12.36 -6.06 0.17
N THR A 67 11.47 -7.06 0.10
CA THR A 67 11.34 -7.96 -1.04
C THR A 67 10.44 -7.36 -2.13
N PRO A 68 10.90 -7.29 -3.40
CA PRO A 68 10.07 -6.84 -4.51
C PRO A 68 8.84 -7.72 -4.73
N VAL A 69 7.74 -7.09 -5.16
CA VAL A 69 6.54 -7.81 -5.64
C VAL A 69 6.49 -7.80 -7.17
N THR A 70 5.65 -8.67 -7.74
CA THR A 70 5.57 -8.86 -9.19
C THR A 70 5.13 -7.61 -9.94
N TYR A 71 4.19 -6.83 -9.38
CA TYR A 71 3.63 -5.69 -10.08
C TYR A 71 4.16 -4.33 -9.66
N THR A 72 4.20 -3.44 -10.63
CA THR A 72 4.56 -2.04 -10.52
C THR A 72 3.41 -1.22 -11.09
N CYS A 73 2.95 -0.21 -10.35
CA CYS A 73 1.79 0.57 -10.75
C CYS A 73 2.26 1.75 -11.62
N PRO A 74 1.67 1.95 -12.81
CA PRO A 74 2.03 3.07 -13.65
C PRO A 74 1.50 4.37 -13.05
N ALA A 75 2.32 5.43 -13.08
CA ALA A 75 1.93 6.78 -12.71
C ALA A 75 2.69 7.79 -13.58
N SER A 76 2.21 9.03 -13.66
CA SER A 76 2.95 10.13 -14.28
C SER A 76 3.42 11.12 -13.22
N THR A 77 4.40 11.94 -13.54
CA THR A 77 4.70 13.09 -12.69
C THR A 77 3.47 14.01 -12.61
N GLY A 78 3.23 14.59 -11.43
CA GLY A 78 1.98 15.31 -11.14
C GLY A 78 0.77 14.44 -10.82
N SER A 79 0.80 13.11 -11.08
CA SER A 79 -0.29 12.22 -10.68
C SER A 79 -0.54 12.28 -9.18
N LYS A 80 -1.82 12.14 -8.80
CA LYS A 80 -2.24 11.99 -7.42
C LYS A 80 -2.16 10.53 -7.01
N ILE A 81 -1.41 10.25 -5.95
CA ILE A 81 -1.39 8.92 -5.30
C ILE A 81 -2.23 9.02 -4.04
N THR A 82 -3.24 8.17 -3.92
CA THR A 82 -3.99 7.99 -2.66
C THR A 82 -3.60 6.67 -2.02
N PHE A 83 -3.24 6.71 -0.74
CA PHE A 83 -2.92 5.57 0.11
C PHE A 83 -4.12 5.25 1.00
N ALA A 84 -4.52 3.99 1.07
CA ALA A 84 -5.49 3.51 2.07
C ALA A 84 -4.81 2.68 3.15
N PHE A 85 -4.96 3.13 4.39
CA PHE A 85 -4.49 2.44 5.59
C PHE A 85 -5.64 1.70 6.27
N ARG A 86 -5.37 0.51 6.80
CA ARG A 86 -6.34 -0.27 7.59
C ARG A 86 -5.67 -0.81 8.84
N SER A 87 -6.44 -0.93 9.91
CA SER A 87 -5.99 -1.59 11.15
C SER A 87 -6.14 -3.11 11.09
N TRP A 88 -7.14 -3.59 10.35
CA TRP A 88 -7.23 -4.98 9.87
C TRP A 88 -7.08 -4.98 8.37
N ALA A 89 -6.06 -5.67 7.85
CA ALA A 89 -5.66 -5.56 6.45
C ALA A 89 -6.78 -5.97 5.47
N ASP A 90 -7.56 -7.01 5.81
CA ASP A 90 -8.64 -7.58 5.00
C ASP A 90 -10.03 -7.00 5.31
N ASP A 91 -10.18 -6.19 6.37
CA ASP A 91 -11.46 -5.63 6.80
C ASP A 91 -11.46 -4.09 6.71
N PRO A 92 -11.88 -3.51 5.57
CA PRO A 92 -11.97 -2.05 5.38
C PRO A 92 -13.07 -1.39 6.23
N SER A 93 -13.94 -2.15 6.89
CA SER A 93 -14.94 -1.58 7.80
C SER A 93 -14.31 -1.14 9.13
N ARG A 94 -13.09 -1.61 9.42
CA ARG A 94 -12.31 -1.18 10.57
C ARG A 94 -11.57 0.11 10.22
N GLY A 95 -11.43 0.99 11.21
CA GLY A 95 -10.69 2.24 11.03
C GLY A 95 -9.23 2.01 10.61
N PRO A 96 -8.51 3.05 10.18
CA PRO A 96 -7.14 2.91 9.68
C PRO A 96 -6.10 2.63 10.77
N ILE A 97 -6.27 3.21 11.96
CA ILE A 97 -5.36 3.12 13.10
C ILE A 97 -6.15 3.51 14.36
N ASP A 98 -5.79 3.01 15.54
CA ASP A 98 -6.48 3.40 16.76
C ASP A 98 -6.35 4.91 17.04
N LYS A 99 -7.41 5.50 17.60
CA LYS A 99 -7.50 6.95 17.82
C LYS A 99 -6.45 7.47 18.81
N SER A 100 -5.93 6.62 19.68
CA SER A 100 -4.83 6.95 20.59
C SER A 100 -3.52 7.21 19.86
N HIS A 101 -3.30 6.60 18.68
CA HIS A 101 -2.04 6.68 17.92
C HIS A 101 -1.94 8.00 17.15
N VAL A 102 -1.88 9.10 17.90
CA VAL A 102 -1.68 10.44 17.36
C VAL A 102 -0.22 10.65 16.98
N GLY A 103 0.01 11.47 15.95
CA GLY A 103 1.36 11.81 15.53
C GLY A 103 1.43 12.26 14.07
N ALA A 104 2.60 12.05 13.47
CA ALA A 104 2.96 12.60 12.17
C ALA A 104 2.98 11.55 11.06
N ILE A 105 2.81 12.01 9.82
CA ILE A 105 2.87 11.18 8.62
C ILE A 105 3.86 11.80 7.64
N SER A 106 4.72 10.99 7.03
CA SER A 106 5.66 11.39 5.98
C SER A 106 5.61 10.43 4.79
N ILE A 107 5.75 10.97 3.58
CA ILE A 107 5.89 10.17 2.35
C ILE A 107 7.24 10.44 1.71
N TYR A 108 7.92 9.37 1.30
CA TYR A 108 9.22 9.42 0.63
C TYR A 108 9.16 8.74 -0.72
N LEU A 109 10.02 9.17 -1.64
CA LEU A 109 10.32 8.47 -2.87
C LEU A 109 11.78 8.03 -2.89
N LYS A 110 12.05 6.89 -3.51
CA LYS A 110 13.39 6.45 -3.88
C LYS A 110 13.39 5.93 -5.30
N LYS A 111 14.24 6.52 -6.15
CA LYS A 111 14.46 6.00 -7.50
C LYS A 111 15.26 4.69 -7.40
N LEU A 112 14.83 3.67 -8.12
CA LEU A 112 15.52 2.40 -8.20
C LEU A 112 16.33 2.27 -9.50
N SER A 113 17.44 1.55 -9.44
CA SER A 113 18.19 1.12 -10.63
C SER A 113 17.44 0.04 -11.42
N SER A 114 16.62 -0.77 -10.75
CA SER A 114 15.71 -1.76 -11.33
C SER A 114 14.53 -2.01 -10.36
N PRO A 115 13.39 -2.57 -10.82
CA PRO A 115 12.29 -2.94 -9.92
C PRO A 115 12.69 -3.89 -8.78
N SER A 116 13.72 -4.70 -9.00
CA SER A 116 14.26 -5.66 -8.03
C SER A 116 15.31 -5.09 -7.08
N ALA A 117 15.69 -3.81 -7.24
CA ALA A 117 16.71 -3.20 -6.42
C ALA A 117 16.30 -3.13 -4.94
N SER A 118 17.31 -3.18 -4.07
CA SER A 118 17.16 -3.16 -2.62
C SER A 118 16.53 -1.85 -2.14
N ALA A 119 15.59 -1.96 -1.20
CA ALA A 119 14.90 -0.80 -0.62
C ALA A 119 15.74 -0.05 0.43
N PRO A 120 16.41 -0.72 1.40
CA PRO A 120 17.24 -0.02 2.37
C PRO A 120 18.44 0.73 1.76
N GLY A 121 19.00 1.65 2.54
CA GLY A 121 20.15 2.48 2.16
C GLY A 121 19.75 3.83 1.58
N GLY A 122 20.69 4.50 0.88
CA GLY A 122 20.55 5.86 0.37
C GLY A 122 19.52 6.06 -0.75
N GLY A 123 19.29 7.33 -1.09
CA GLY A 123 18.48 7.75 -2.24
C GLY A 123 17.02 8.09 -1.92
N TRP A 124 16.61 8.04 -0.65
CA TRP A 124 15.27 8.42 -0.23
C TRP A 124 15.16 9.93 -0.07
N PHE A 125 14.15 10.55 -0.66
CA PHE A 125 13.83 11.96 -0.45
C PHE A 125 12.36 12.10 -0.05
N LYS A 126 12.10 12.99 0.91
CA LYS A 126 10.76 13.23 1.44
C LYS A 126 9.98 14.13 0.49
N ILE A 127 8.80 13.72 0.06
CA ILE A 127 7.92 14.52 -0.83
C ILE A 127 6.74 15.14 -0.09
N PHE A 128 6.43 14.65 1.11
CA PHE A 128 5.33 15.13 1.93
C PHE A 128 5.63 14.87 3.41
N ASN A 129 5.18 15.79 4.27
CA ASN A 129 4.97 15.54 5.69
C ASN A 129 3.77 16.31 6.22
N SER A 130 3.20 15.80 7.32
CA SER A 130 2.20 16.50 8.11
C SER A 130 2.31 16.04 9.56
N GLY A 131 2.38 16.99 10.48
CA GLY A 131 2.48 16.77 11.93
C GLY A 131 1.20 17.17 12.64
N TYR A 132 1.28 18.20 13.49
CA TYR A 132 0.11 18.79 14.16
C TYR A 132 -0.37 20.04 13.40
N SER A 133 -1.66 20.11 13.08
CA SER A 133 -2.30 21.28 12.50
C SER A 133 -2.79 22.23 13.59
N LEU A 134 -2.22 23.43 13.66
CA LEU A 134 -2.65 24.47 14.61
C LEU A 134 -4.07 24.96 14.34
N SER A 135 -4.43 25.13 13.06
CA SER A 135 -5.76 25.61 12.66
C SER A 135 -6.87 24.59 12.97
N LYS A 136 -6.61 23.30 12.73
CA LYS A 136 -7.57 22.22 13.02
C LYS A 136 -7.47 21.68 14.45
N LYS A 137 -6.40 22.04 15.19
CA LYS A 137 -6.04 21.48 16.51
C LYS A 137 -6.00 19.95 16.51
N LYS A 138 -5.43 19.36 15.46
CA LYS A 138 -5.43 17.90 15.24
C LYS A 138 -4.08 17.41 14.75
N TRP A 139 -3.72 16.21 15.19
CA TRP A 139 -2.60 15.45 14.63
C TRP A 139 -2.96 14.88 13.25
N SER A 140 -1.93 14.65 12.43
CA SER A 140 -2.07 14.08 11.09
C SER A 140 -2.70 12.68 11.14
N ALA A 141 -2.30 11.82 12.08
CA ALA A 141 -2.94 10.50 12.27
C ALA A 141 -4.42 10.59 12.69
N THR A 142 -4.82 11.63 13.43
CA THR A 142 -6.25 11.90 13.71
C THR A 142 -6.98 12.32 12.44
N THR A 143 -6.35 13.17 11.62
CA THR A 143 -6.92 13.58 10.32
C THR A 143 -7.05 12.39 9.39
N LEU A 144 -6.09 11.45 9.39
CA LEU A 144 -6.17 10.19 8.63
C LEU A 144 -7.38 9.35 9.06
N ASN A 145 -7.65 9.27 10.36
CA ASN A 145 -8.84 8.61 10.92
C ASN A 145 -10.15 9.27 10.46
N ASP A 146 -10.23 10.60 10.55
CA ASP A 146 -11.38 11.38 10.05
C ASP A 146 -11.58 11.18 8.53
N ASN A 147 -10.51 10.83 7.83
CA ASN A 147 -10.45 10.61 6.39
C ASN A 147 -10.61 9.13 5.99
N HIS A 148 -11.14 8.29 6.88
CA HIS A 148 -11.34 6.85 6.60
C HIS A 148 -10.08 6.12 6.13
N GLY A 149 -8.90 6.56 6.60
CA GLY A 149 -7.63 5.95 6.23
C GLY A 149 -7.04 6.42 4.92
N LEU A 150 -7.60 7.46 4.30
CA LEU A 150 -7.14 7.95 3.01
C LEU A 150 -6.18 9.13 3.17
N LEU A 151 -5.03 9.04 2.51
CA LEU A 151 -4.07 10.12 2.37
C LEU A 151 -3.70 10.27 0.90
N THR A 152 -3.87 11.46 0.34
CA THR A 152 -3.48 11.77 -1.05
C THR A 152 -2.27 12.69 -1.07
N VAL A 153 -1.28 12.38 -1.92
CA VAL A 153 -0.14 13.25 -2.23
C VAL A 153 0.08 13.33 -3.74
N SER A 154 0.67 14.41 -4.22
CA SER A 154 1.05 14.55 -5.62
C SER A 154 2.49 14.06 -5.83
N ILE A 155 2.73 13.35 -6.94
CA ILE A 155 4.08 13.05 -7.40
C ILE A 155 4.73 14.35 -7.87
N PRO A 156 5.96 14.71 -7.43
CA PRO A 156 6.60 15.93 -7.88
C PRO A 156 6.78 15.96 -9.40
N SER A 157 6.50 17.10 -10.04
CA SER A 157 6.54 17.23 -11.50
C SER A 157 7.94 17.08 -12.08
N GLY A 158 8.96 17.42 -11.29
CA GLY A 158 10.36 17.50 -11.71
C GLY A 158 11.18 16.21 -11.57
N ILE A 159 10.63 15.07 -11.14
CA ILE A 159 11.43 13.83 -11.01
C ILE A 159 11.59 13.11 -12.35
N PRO A 160 12.69 12.37 -12.58
CA PRO A 160 12.94 11.70 -13.86
C PRO A 160 12.18 10.37 -13.99
N SER A 161 11.90 9.95 -15.22
CA SER A 161 11.22 8.67 -15.51
C SER A 161 11.94 7.46 -14.91
N GLY A 162 11.19 6.46 -14.42
CA GLY A 162 11.71 5.12 -14.08
C GLY A 162 11.00 4.44 -12.93
N SER A 163 11.61 3.39 -12.39
CA SER A 163 11.08 2.64 -11.23
C SER A 163 11.36 3.40 -9.93
N TYR A 164 10.35 3.48 -9.07
CA TYR A 164 10.40 4.12 -7.76
C TYR A 164 9.77 3.23 -6.69
N LEU A 165 10.30 3.34 -5.47
CA LEU A 165 9.54 3.04 -4.28
C LEU A 165 8.89 4.31 -3.76
N VAL A 166 7.62 4.20 -3.38
CA VAL A 166 6.94 5.18 -2.54
C VAL A 166 6.77 4.59 -1.15
N ARG A 167 7.31 5.28 -0.14
CA ARG A 167 7.31 4.84 1.25
C ARG A 167 6.40 5.72 2.06
N THR A 168 5.47 5.12 2.79
CA THR A 168 4.64 5.78 3.80
C THR A 168 5.26 5.56 5.18
N GLU A 169 5.26 6.58 6.03
CA GLU A 169 5.72 6.50 7.41
C GLU A 169 4.71 7.20 8.32
N ILE A 170 4.14 6.46 9.26
CA ILE A 170 3.30 7.00 10.34
C ILE A 170 4.08 6.84 11.63
N ILE A 171 4.32 7.96 12.33
CA ILE A 171 4.95 7.99 13.65
C ILE A 171 3.85 8.27 14.65
N ALA A 172 3.63 7.35 15.58
CA ALA A 172 2.65 7.45 16.64
C ALA A 172 3.36 7.69 17.99
N LEU A 173 2.90 8.68 18.74
CA LEU A 173 3.59 9.25 19.91
C LEU A 173 2.92 8.90 21.25
N GLN A 174 1.92 8.01 21.22
CA GLN A 174 1.08 7.72 22.37
C GLN A 174 1.82 7.12 23.56
N ASN A 175 2.90 6.37 23.31
CA ASN A 175 3.65 5.67 24.35
C ASN A 175 4.89 6.47 24.75
N TYR A 176 4.76 7.73 25.15
CA TYR A 176 5.91 8.55 25.54
C TYR A 176 6.78 7.85 26.61
N PRO A 177 8.13 7.76 26.45
CA PRO A 177 8.98 8.32 25.38
C PRO A 177 9.35 7.34 24.24
N ASP A 178 8.59 6.27 24.04
CA ASP A 178 8.80 5.20 23.06
C ASP A 178 7.82 5.30 21.85
N PRO A 179 8.15 6.07 20.81
CA PRO A 179 7.27 6.23 19.66
C PRO A 179 7.21 4.96 18.81
N GLN A 180 6.05 4.69 18.24
CA GLN A 180 5.85 3.58 17.31
C GLN A 180 5.91 4.07 15.86
N VAL A 181 6.62 3.35 15.00
CA VAL A 181 6.77 3.75 13.59
C VAL A 181 6.24 2.66 12.66
N PHE A 182 5.24 3.01 11.85
CA PHE A 182 4.59 2.14 10.88
C PHE A 182 5.02 2.53 9.48
N VAL A 183 5.64 1.61 8.75
CA VAL A 183 6.27 1.90 7.46
C VAL A 183 5.85 0.88 6.42
N ASN A 184 5.57 1.34 5.21
CA ASN A 184 5.14 0.49 4.11
C ASN A 184 5.71 1.03 2.80
N CYS A 185 5.91 0.17 1.81
CA CYS A 185 6.32 0.58 0.47
C CYS A 185 5.39 0.07 -0.62
N ALA A 186 5.29 0.85 -1.69
CA ALA A 186 4.74 0.40 -2.96
C ALA A 186 5.66 0.71 -4.14
N GLN A 187 5.50 -0.04 -5.23
CA GLN A 187 6.29 0.03 -6.45
C GLN A 187 5.55 0.83 -7.51
N LEU A 188 6.18 1.91 -7.98
CA LEU A 188 5.66 2.74 -9.06
C LEU A 188 6.61 2.75 -10.24
N TYR A 189 6.06 2.82 -11.43
CA TYR A 189 6.80 3.20 -12.62
C TYR A 189 6.30 4.57 -13.03
N ILE A 190 7.14 5.58 -12.83
CA ILE A 190 6.79 6.98 -13.05
C ILE A 190 7.26 7.41 -14.42
N THR A 191 6.35 7.88 -15.26
CA THR A 191 6.66 8.55 -16.53
C THR A 191 6.78 10.05 -16.34
N SER A 192 7.79 10.66 -16.97
CA SER A 192 8.15 12.06 -16.84
C SER A 192 8.81 12.56 -18.11
N SER A 193 8.62 13.85 -18.40
CA SER A 193 9.44 14.60 -19.36
C SER A 193 10.68 15.25 -18.72
N SER A 194 10.80 15.21 -17.38
CA SER A 194 11.94 15.79 -16.66
C SER A 194 13.18 14.91 -16.74
N SER A 195 14.33 15.56 -16.87
CA SER A 195 15.67 14.96 -16.75
C SER A 195 16.40 15.40 -15.48
N THR A 196 15.74 16.12 -14.57
CA THR A 196 16.35 16.64 -13.34
C THR A 196 16.91 15.50 -12.49
N SER A 197 18.19 15.61 -12.12
CA SER A 197 18.80 14.71 -11.15
C SER A 197 18.33 15.06 -9.73
N ILE A 198 18.09 14.05 -8.91
CA ILE A 198 17.82 14.24 -7.48
C ILE A 198 19.17 14.42 -6.77
N PRO A 199 19.49 15.59 -6.20
CA PRO A 199 20.79 15.81 -5.59
C PRO A 199 20.95 14.95 -4.34
N ASN A 200 22.15 14.39 -4.11
CA ASN A 200 22.45 13.62 -2.90
C ASN A 200 22.15 14.40 -1.60
N SER A 201 22.33 15.73 -1.62
CA SER A 201 22.02 16.64 -0.49
C SER A 201 20.53 16.74 -0.16
N LYS A 202 19.64 16.22 -1.02
CA LYS A 202 18.19 16.11 -0.81
C LYS A 202 17.75 14.69 -0.45
N THR A 203 18.69 13.77 -0.34
CA THR A 203 18.41 12.37 -0.02
C THR A 203 19.00 11.97 1.33
N VAL A 204 18.43 10.93 1.94
CA VAL A 204 18.90 10.29 3.17
C VAL A 204 19.00 8.78 2.97
N SER A 205 19.68 8.10 3.91
CA SER A 205 19.59 6.65 4.06
C SER A 205 18.40 6.28 4.94
N ILE A 206 17.71 5.20 4.59
CA ILE A 206 16.72 4.56 5.46
C ILE A 206 17.09 3.08 5.57
N PRO A 207 17.40 2.54 6.77
CA PRO A 207 17.44 3.21 8.08
C PRO A 207 18.54 4.30 8.20
N GLY A 208 18.45 5.10 9.27
CA GLY A 208 19.39 6.16 9.63
C GLY A 208 18.86 7.60 9.50
N HIS A 209 17.64 7.80 9.00
CA HIS A 209 17.03 9.13 8.89
C HIS A 209 16.31 9.61 10.17
N LEU A 210 16.08 8.70 11.11
CA LEU A 210 15.50 8.97 12.43
C LEU A 210 16.45 8.49 13.52
N HIS A 211 16.48 9.22 14.63
CA HIS A 211 17.18 8.84 15.84
C HIS A 211 16.26 8.99 17.04
N TYR A 212 16.33 8.08 18.02
CA TYR A 212 15.46 8.17 19.21
C TYR A 212 15.60 9.49 19.98
N SER A 213 16.73 10.19 19.86
CA SER A 213 16.96 11.52 20.43
C SER A 213 16.33 12.67 19.64
N ASP A 214 15.71 12.41 18.48
CA ASP A 214 15.08 13.45 17.66
C ASP A 214 13.98 14.14 18.48
N PRO A 215 13.92 15.48 18.51
CA PRO A 215 12.93 16.20 19.31
C PRO A 215 11.47 15.84 18.99
N GLY A 216 11.20 15.40 17.76
CA GLY A 216 9.85 14.96 17.36
C GLY A 216 9.49 13.56 17.82
N LEU A 217 10.49 12.71 18.09
CA LEU A 217 10.31 11.37 18.65
C LEU A 217 10.25 11.38 20.18
N THR A 218 10.89 12.37 20.80
CA THR A 218 10.84 12.63 22.26
C THR A 218 9.82 13.70 22.65
N TYR A 219 8.85 13.99 21.79
CA TYR A 219 7.81 14.98 22.08
C TYR A 219 6.75 14.38 23.04
N ASP A 220 6.64 14.94 24.24
CA ASP A 220 5.60 14.56 25.19
C ASP A 220 4.27 15.24 24.83
N ILE A 221 3.35 14.46 24.25
CA ILE A 221 2.01 14.90 23.83
C ILE A 221 1.06 15.16 24.99
N TYR A 222 1.39 14.71 26.21
CA TYR A 222 0.55 14.86 27.40
C TYR A 222 0.88 16.14 28.14
N GLU A 223 2.16 16.54 28.13
CA GLU A 223 2.64 17.76 28.78
C GLU A 223 2.75 18.96 27.83
N ASN A 224 2.70 18.72 26.51
CA ASN A 224 2.85 19.78 25.51
C ASN A 224 1.73 19.77 24.46
N THR A 225 1.30 20.97 24.06
CA THR A 225 0.47 21.18 22.87
C THR A 225 1.25 22.06 21.88
N PRO A 226 1.39 21.65 20.59
CA PRO A 226 2.08 22.48 19.61
C PRO A 226 1.43 23.86 19.46
N SER A 227 2.26 24.88 19.26
CA SER A 227 1.83 26.27 19.08
C SER A 227 2.64 26.93 17.96
N SER A 228 2.28 28.16 17.58
CA SER A 228 3.03 28.93 16.56
C SER A 228 4.47 29.25 17.00
N SER A 229 4.70 29.48 18.29
CA SER A 229 6.03 29.76 18.84
C SER A 229 6.85 28.50 19.13
N LYS A 230 6.19 27.36 19.32
CA LYS A 230 6.82 26.05 19.54
C LYS A 230 6.06 24.98 18.74
N PRO A 231 6.25 24.93 17.41
CA PRO A 231 5.60 23.93 16.57
C PRO A 231 6.16 22.53 16.86
N TYR A 232 5.38 21.50 16.53
CA TYR A 232 5.85 20.12 16.61
C TYR A 232 7.02 19.89 15.63
N PRO A 233 8.20 19.46 16.09
CA PRO A 233 9.36 19.26 15.21
C PRO A 233 9.24 17.93 14.46
N ILE A 234 8.64 17.94 13.26
CA ILE A 234 8.46 16.72 12.45
C ILE A 234 9.82 16.07 12.14
N PRO A 235 10.07 14.79 12.51
CA PRO A 235 11.34 14.12 12.29
C PRO A 235 11.73 13.90 10.82
N GLY A 236 13.02 13.62 10.59
CA GLY A 236 13.60 13.32 9.28
C GLY A 236 13.91 14.56 8.41
N PRO A 237 14.32 14.38 7.14
CA PRO A 237 14.72 15.48 6.28
C PRO A 237 13.56 16.43 5.96
N LYS A 238 13.88 17.65 5.50
CA LYS A 238 12.87 18.57 4.93
C LYS A 238 12.27 17.99 3.65
N VAL A 239 11.04 18.39 3.33
CA VAL A 239 10.41 18.07 2.04
C VAL A 239 11.25 18.62 0.90
N TYR A 240 11.46 17.79 -0.13
CA TYR A 240 12.04 18.16 -1.41
C TYR A 240 11.04 17.82 -2.51
N PHE A 241 10.48 18.86 -3.14
CA PHE A 241 9.48 18.74 -4.18
C PHE A 241 10.00 19.39 -5.47
N PRO A 242 10.79 18.67 -6.29
CA PRO A 242 11.31 19.25 -7.52
C PRO A 242 10.18 19.58 -8.49
N SER A 243 10.18 20.80 -9.00
CA SER A 243 9.30 21.24 -10.08
C SER A 243 10.02 21.10 -11.42
N SER A 244 9.30 20.70 -12.47
CA SER A 244 9.82 20.73 -13.84
C SER A 244 10.12 22.18 -14.26
N SER A 245 11.38 22.51 -14.54
CA SER A 245 11.71 23.70 -15.33
C SER A 245 11.36 23.39 -16.78
N SER A 246 10.57 24.26 -17.44
CA SER A 246 10.23 24.17 -18.85
C SER A 246 11.47 24.36 -19.73
N SER A 247 12.28 23.31 -19.87
CA SER A 247 13.33 23.21 -20.89
C SER A 247 12.84 22.22 -21.94
N SER A 248 12.51 22.76 -23.11
CA SER A 248 12.17 22.04 -24.33
C SER A 248 13.37 21.24 -24.84
N SER A 249 13.46 19.98 -24.45
CA SER A 249 14.25 18.96 -25.15
C SER A 249 13.61 17.59 -24.95
N SER A 250 12.72 17.26 -25.89
CA SER A 250 12.06 15.96 -25.99
C SER A 250 13.03 14.92 -26.53
N THR A 251 13.67 14.18 -25.64
CA THR A 251 14.11 12.82 -25.95
C THR A 251 13.36 11.89 -25.00
N SER A 252 12.19 11.42 -25.45
CA SER A 252 11.45 10.36 -24.80
C SER A 252 12.27 9.07 -24.86
N SER A 253 13.08 8.81 -23.83
CA SER A 253 13.63 7.48 -23.63
C SER A 253 12.49 6.57 -23.18
N SER A 254 11.91 5.87 -24.15
CA SER A 254 10.96 4.78 -23.93
C SER A 254 11.68 3.60 -23.27
N SER A 255 12.05 3.75 -22.00
CA SER A 255 12.32 2.57 -21.19
C SER A 255 10.97 1.91 -20.92
N SER A 256 10.79 0.68 -21.38
CA SER A 256 9.55 -0.05 -21.15
C SER A 256 9.34 -0.24 -19.64
N ALA A 257 8.15 0.09 -19.16
CA ALA A 257 7.78 -0.13 -17.77
C ALA A 257 7.81 -1.63 -17.45
N THR A 258 8.70 -2.03 -16.53
CA THR A 258 8.83 -3.43 -16.10
C THR A 258 7.88 -3.73 -14.94
N GLY A 259 7.22 -4.89 -15.01
CA GLY A 259 6.31 -5.35 -13.97
C GLY A 259 4.91 -4.71 -14.03
N LEU A 260 4.50 -4.12 -15.16
CA LEU A 260 3.08 -3.75 -15.31
C LEU A 260 2.19 -5.00 -15.22
N VAL A 261 0.97 -4.82 -14.71
CA VAL A 261 -0.06 -5.87 -14.77
C VAL A 261 -0.28 -6.22 -16.24
N PRO A 262 -0.15 -7.51 -16.65
CA PRO A 262 -0.32 -7.90 -18.04
C PRO A 262 -1.71 -7.56 -18.57
N SER A 263 -1.82 -7.11 -19.82
CA SER A 263 -3.13 -6.87 -20.47
C SER A 263 -3.94 -8.16 -20.64
N SER A 264 -3.27 -9.32 -20.68
CA SER A 264 -3.88 -10.64 -20.68
C SER A 264 -4.42 -11.07 -19.32
N CYS A 265 -4.28 -10.24 -18.29
CA CYS A 265 -4.75 -10.56 -16.95
C CYS A 265 -6.28 -10.55 -16.88
N ILE A 266 -6.89 -11.70 -16.62
CA ILE A 266 -8.36 -11.82 -16.56
C ILE A 266 -8.89 -11.30 -15.23
N LEU A 267 -8.19 -11.65 -14.15
CA LEU A 267 -8.54 -11.36 -12.78
C LEU A 267 -7.25 -11.32 -11.96
N LYS A 268 -7.23 -10.46 -10.95
CA LYS A 268 -6.07 -10.26 -10.11
C LYS A 268 -6.43 -10.48 -8.65
N ASN A 269 -5.44 -10.93 -7.88
CA ASN A 269 -5.44 -10.80 -6.43
C ASN A 269 -4.08 -10.25 -6.02
N ALA A 270 -4.03 -9.01 -5.52
CA ALA A 270 -2.77 -8.33 -5.21
C ALA A 270 -1.76 -8.37 -6.37
N ASN A 271 -0.67 -9.14 -6.24
CA ASN A 271 0.38 -9.27 -7.24
C ASN A 271 0.33 -10.59 -8.03
N TRP A 272 -0.77 -11.33 -7.92
CA TRP A 272 -1.07 -12.52 -8.69
C TRP A 272 -2.11 -12.23 -9.79
N CYS A 273 -1.99 -12.93 -10.91
CA CYS A 273 -2.91 -12.80 -12.04
C CYS A 273 -3.34 -14.16 -12.58
N ALA A 274 -4.64 -14.30 -12.79
CA ALA A 274 -5.24 -15.42 -13.48
C ALA A 274 -4.95 -15.36 -14.99
N LYS A 275 -4.43 -16.47 -15.51
CA LYS A 275 -4.25 -16.72 -16.95
C LYS A 275 -5.45 -17.50 -17.48
N GLU A 276 -5.83 -17.22 -18.72
CA GLU A 276 -6.90 -17.97 -19.38
C GLU A 276 -6.56 -19.45 -19.47
N LEU A 277 -7.59 -20.29 -19.36
CA LEU A 277 -7.45 -21.72 -19.56
C LEU A 277 -7.31 -22.06 -21.05
N PRO A 278 -6.60 -23.13 -21.40
CA PRO A 278 -6.53 -23.60 -22.78
C PRO A 278 -7.92 -24.00 -23.29
N ASP A 279 -8.11 -23.92 -24.61
CA ASP A 279 -9.28 -24.52 -25.24
C ASP A 279 -9.24 -26.04 -25.07
N TYR A 280 -10.42 -26.65 -24.98
CA TYR A 280 -10.58 -28.10 -24.89
C TYR A 280 -11.76 -28.57 -25.74
N SER A 281 -11.60 -29.73 -26.37
CA SER A 281 -12.59 -30.37 -27.24
C SER A 281 -12.84 -31.84 -26.90
N THR A 282 -12.09 -32.40 -25.95
CA THR A 282 -12.17 -33.78 -25.48
C THR A 282 -12.28 -33.84 -23.96
N GLU A 283 -12.76 -34.97 -23.44
CA GLU A 283 -12.90 -35.19 -21.99
C GLU A 283 -11.55 -34.98 -21.26
N ASN A 284 -10.48 -35.58 -21.78
CA ASN A 284 -9.14 -35.46 -21.20
C ASN A 284 -8.64 -34.02 -21.17
N GLU A 285 -8.86 -33.25 -22.23
CA GLU A 285 -8.48 -31.83 -22.29
C GLU A 285 -9.32 -30.98 -21.33
N CYS A 286 -10.61 -31.28 -21.17
CA CYS A 286 -11.49 -30.60 -20.22
C CYS A 286 -10.97 -30.76 -18.78
N TRP A 287 -10.69 -32.01 -18.38
CA TRP A 287 -10.15 -32.30 -17.04
C TRP A 287 -8.77 -31.68 -16.84
N LYS A 288 -7.90 -31.68 -17.85
CA LYS A 288 -6.62 -30.97 -17.80
C LYS A 288 -6.81 -29.46 -17.57
N ALA A 289 -7.75 -28.83 -18.27
CA ALA A 289 -8.05 -27.41 -18.06
C ALA A 289 -8.64 -27.12 -16.67
N SER A 290 -9.45 -28.04 -16.12
CA SER A 290 -9.92 -27.99 -14.73
C SER A 290 -8.74 -28.03 -13.75
N ASP A 291 -7.82 -28.98 -13.91
CA ASP A 291 -6.65 -29.14 -13.05
C ASP A 291 -5.73 -27.91 -13.11
N ASP A 292 -5.49 -27.39 -14.32
CA ASP A 292 -4.72 -26.15 -14.53
C ASP A 292 -5.40 -24.95 -13.84
N CYS A 293 -6.74 -24.89 -13.83
CA CYS A 293 -7.49 -23.86 -13.13
C CYS A 293 -7.28 -23.94 -11.61
N TRP A 294 -7.40 -25.13 -11.02
CA TRP A 294 -7.22 -25.33 -9.58
C TRP A 294 -5.75 -25.16 -9.16
N ALA A 295 -4.79 -25.51 -10.01
CA ALA A 295 -3.38 -25.20 -9.78
C ALA A 295 -3.13 -23.68 -9.75
N GLN A 296 -3.86 -22.90 -10.55
CA GLN A 296 -3.85 -21.43 -10.47
C GLN A 296 -4.48 -20.91 -9.17
N VAL A 297 -5.57 -21.51 -8.68
CA VAL A 297 -6.18 -21.18 -7.38
C VAL A 297 -5.18 -21.34 -6.25
N LEU A 298 -4.48 -22.48 -6.15
CA LEU A 298 -3.49 -22.73 -5.11
C LEU A 298 -2.42 -21.63 -5.08
N LYS A 299 -1.83 -21.32 -6.25
CA LYS A 299 -0.84 -20.24 -6.38
C LYS A 299 -1.39 -18.87 -5.99
N CYS A 300 -2.67 -18.61 -6.24
CA CYS A 300 -3.31 -17.36 -5.83
C CYS A 300 -3.37 -17.26 -4.31
N TYR A 301 -3.84 -18.31 -3.63
CA TYR A 301 -3.93 -18.33 -2.17
C TYR A 301 -2.55 -18.32 -1.50
N ASP A 302 -1.56 -19.05 -2.03
CA ASP A 302 -0.19 -19.07 -1.52
C ASP A 302 0.50 -17.69 -1.58
N SER A 303 0.08 -16.84 -2.52
CA SER A 303 0.62 -15.49 -2.71
C SER A 303 -0.30 -14.38 -2.22
N ALA A 304 -1.44 -14.72 -1.60
CA ALA A 304 -2.39 -13.74 -1.12
C ALA A 304 -1.82 -12.99 0.10
N PRO A 305 -1.76 -11.65 0.08
CA PRO A 305 -1.34 -10.89 1.23
C PRO A 305 -2.45 -10.83 2.29
N PRO A 306 -2.12 -10.37 3.51
CA PRO A 306 -3.11 -10.15 4.57
C PRO A 306 -4.27 -9.22 4.18
N SER A 307 -4.15 -8.40 3.13
CA SER A 307 -5.27 -7.60 2.62
C SER A 307 -6.36 -8.42 1.93
N GLY A 308 -6.17 -9.73 1.77
CA GLY A 308 -7.20 -10.68 1.40
C GLY A 308 -6.99 -11.41 0.07
N TYR A 309 -7.95 -12.28 -0.23
CA TYR A 309 -7.91 -13.25 -1.32
C TYR A 309 -9.18 -13.22 -2.20
N LYS A 310 -9.88 -12.08 -2.24
CA LYS A 310 -11.15 -11.94 -2.96
C LYS A 310 -11.03 -12.34 -4.43
N GLY A 311 -9.91 -12.00 -5.08
CA GLY A 311 -9.65 -12.41 -6.46
C GLY A 311 -9.47 -13.92 -6.61
N CYS A 312 -8.83 -14.59 -5.64
CA CYS A 312 -8.68 -16.04 -5.66
C CYS A 312 -10.04 -16.74 -5.55
N LYS A 313 -10.89 -16.29 -4.62
CA LYS A 313 -12.25 -16.82 -4.44
C LYS A 313 -13.09 -16.67 -5.71
N LEU A 314 -13.07 -15.49 -6.33
CA LEU A 314 -13.78 -15.23 -7.58
C LEU A 314 -13.29 -16.12 -8.72
N TRP A 315 -11.97 -16.37 -8.82
CA TRP A 315 -11.42 -17.30 -9.80
C TRP A 315 -11.92 -18.74 -9.59
N SER A 316 -11.87 -19.23 -8.35
CA SER A 316 -12.41 -20.56 -8.00
C SER A 316 -13.88 -20.71 -8.39
N GLU A 317 -14.73 -19.81 -7.92
CA GLU A 317 -16.19 -19.93 -8.02
C GLU A 317 -16.73 -19.72 -9.44
N ARG A 318 -16.11 -18.83 -10.21
CA ARG A 318 -16.68 -18.40 -11.49
C ARG A 318 -15.93 -18.94 -12.71
N LYS A 319 -14.75 -19.54 -12.51
CA LYS A 319 -14.00 -20.22 -13.56
C LYS A 319 -13.81 -21.69 -13.25
N CYS A 320 -13.14 -22.03 -12.15
CA CYS A 320 -12.77 -23.42 -11.89
C CYS A 320 -13.97 -24.31 -11.61
N ASP A 321 -14.93 -23.86 -10.80
CA ASP A 321 -16.18 -24.60 -10.54
C ASP A 321 -17.01 -24.80 -11.82
N VAL A 322 -17.06 -23.77 -12.68
CA VAL A 322 -17.81 -23.83 -13.95
C VAL A 322 -17.18 -24.85 -14.91
N VAL A 323 -15.86 -24.84 -15.06
CA VAL A 323 -15.15 -25.79 -15.92
C VAL A 323 -15.26 -27.21 -15.37
N GLN A 324 -15.02 -27.39 -14.08
CA GLN A 324 -15.12 -28.71 -13.45
C GLN A 324 -16.53 -29.28 -13.55
N LYS A 325 -17.56 -28.46 -13.34
CA LYS A 325 -18.96 -28.86 -13.55
C LYS A 325 -19.23 -29.24 -15.01
N GLY A 326 -18.76 -28.43 -15.97
CA GLY A 326 -18.88 -28.73 -17.40
C GLY A 326 -18.28 -30.09 -17.76
N CYS A 327 -17.06 -30.40 -17.27
CA CYS A 327 -16.44 -31.70 -17.51
C CYS A 327 -17.25 -32.87 -16.90
N LYS A 328 -17.79 -32.70 -15.68
CA LYS A 328 -18.65 -33.69 -15.02
C LYS A 328 -19.95 -33.96 -15.78
N ASP A 329 -20.50 -32.92 -16.42
CA ASP A 329 -21.76 -32.98 -17.16
C ASP A 329 -21.58 -33.46 -18.62
N GLY A 330 -20.37 -33.82 -19.04
CA GLY A 330 -20.07 -34.26 -20.42
C GLY A 330 -19.87 -33.11 -21.42
N GLU A 331 -19.72 -31.86 -20.95
CA GLU A 331 -19.57 -30.68 -21.79
C GLU A 331 -18.10 -30.43 -22.16
N TRP A 332 -17.55 -31.26 -23.04
CA TRP A 332 -16.11 -31.25 -23.35
C TRP A 332 -15.67 -30.26 -24.42
N ASN A 333 -16.50 -29.29 -24.77
CA ASN A 333 -16.13 -28.20 -25.67
C ASN A 333 -16.17 -26.87 -24.91
N GLY A 334 -15.01 -26.24 -24.70
CA GLY A 334 -14.90 -25.03 -23.88
C GLY A 334 -13.48 -24.46 -23.81
N PRO A 335 -13.21 -23.50 -22.89
CA PRO A 335 -14.10 -23.01 -21.85
C PRO A 335 -15.25 -22.14 -22.38
N LYS A 336 -16.50 -22.44 -22.02
CA LYS A 336 -17.69 -21.66 -22.43
C LYS A 336 -17.66 -20.18 -22.00
N ASN A 337 -16.84 -19.85 -21.00
CA ASN A 337 -16.65 -18.50 -20.48
C ASN A 337 -15.28 -17.90 -20.88
N LYS A 338 -14.61 -18.45 -21.89
CA LYS A 338 -13.33 -17.92 -22.39
C LYS A 338 -13.45 -16.44 -22.77
N GLY A 339 -12.46 -15.64 -22.38
CA GLY A 339 -12.40 -14.21 -22.60
C GLY A 339 -13.42 -13.38 -21.80
N LYS A 340 -14.35 -14.02 -21.08
CA LYS A 340 -15.27 -13.29 -20.19
C LYS A 340 -14.52 -12.91 -18.92
N LYS A 341 -14.42 -11.60 -18.65
CA LYS A 341 -13.94 -11.08 -17.36
C LYS A 341 -14.82 -11.65 -16.25
N VAL A 342 -14.19 -12.21 -15.23
CA VAL A 342 -14.83 -13.06 -14.22
C VAL A 342 -15.56 -12.23 -13.16
N ALA A 343 -15.14 -10.99 -13.00
CA ALA A 343 -15.90 -9.83 -12.56
C ALA A 343 -14.97 -8.64 -12.84
N GLU A 344 -15.50 -7.51 -13.30
CA GLU A 344 -14.78 -6.26 -13.09
C GLU A 344 -14.85 -5.99 -11.58
N GLU A 345 -13.72 -5.76 -10.92
CA GLU A 345 -13.75 -5.05 -9.65
C GLU A 345 -14.59 -3.81 -9.93
N LYS A 346 -15.71 -3.65 -9.22
CA LYS A 346 -16.52 -2.45 -9.33
C LYS A 346 -15.55 -1.30 -9.08
N GLU A 347 -15.19 -0.56 -10.14
CA GLU A 347 -14.44 0.66 -9.96
C GLU A 347 -15.31 1.50 -9.02
N ILE A 348 -14.80 1.75 -7.82
CA ILE A 348 -15.41 2.73 -6.96
C ILE A 348 -15.17 4.02 -7.73
N SER A 349 -16.23 4.58 -8.33
CA SER A 349 -16.16 5.68 -9.30
C SER A 349 -15.49 6.92 -8.74
N GLU A 350 -15.33 6.98 -7.42
CA GLU A 350 -14.65 8.03 -6.69
C GLU A 350 -13.95 7.40 -5.47
N PRO A 351 -12.78 7.91 -5.03
CA PRO A 351 -12.27 7.56 -3.70
C PRO A 351 -13.38 7.81 -2.67
N ILE A 352 -13.64 6.81 -1.81
CA ILE A 352 -14.65 6.90 -0.76
C ILE A 352 -14.41 8.21 0.02
N PRO A 353 -15.40 9.12 0.12
CA PRO A 353 -15.18 10.46 0.64
C PRO A 353 -14.79 10.38 2.11
N GLY A 354 -13.52 10.68 2.36
CA GLY A 354 -12.91 10.82 3.67
C GLY A 354 -11.76 11.78 3.53
N GLY A 355 -12.05 13.07 3.68
CA GLY A 355 -11.06 14.12 3.80
C GLY A 355 -11.05 15.13 2.70
N ASN A 356 -11.60 16.31 3.01
CA ASN A 356 -11.20 17.52 2.32
C ASN A 356 -9.66 17.63 2.38
N LEU A 357 -9.09 17.82 1.19
CA LEU A 357 -7.70 18.18 0.93
C LEU A 357 -7.19 19.12 2.04
N PRO A 358 -6.04 18.87 2.69
CA PRO A 358 -5.18 20.00 2.98
C PRO A 358 -4.86 20.58 1.60
N GLY A 359 -5.55 21.67 1.27
CA GLY A 359 -5.10 22.55 0.22
C GLY A 359 -3.62 22.80 0.44
N VAL A 360 -2.90 22.87 -0.67
CA VAL A 360 -1.53 23.37 -0.79
C VAL A 360 -1.25 24.44 0.29
N ASP A 361 -0.67 24.06 1.42
CA ASP A 361 0.03 25.01 2.28
C ASP A 361 1.40 25.21 1.62
N VAL A 362 1.37 26.04 0.59
CA VAL A 362 2.55 26.79 0.14
C VAL A 362 2.90 27.78 1.23
N GLY A 363 3.58 27.30 2.27
CA GLY A 363 4.34 28.10 3.22
C GLY A 363 3.54 28.99 4.17
N GLU A 364 3.67 28.72 5.46
CA GLU A 364 4.31 29.63 6.41
C GLU A 364 5.23 28.83 7.34
#